data_AF-A0A848TQC0-F1
#
_entry.id   AF-A0A848TQC0-F1
#
_cell.length_a   1.000
_cell.length_b   1.000
_cell.length_c   1.000
_cell.angle_alpha   90.00
_cell.angle_beta   90.00
_cell.angle_gamma   90.00
#
_symmetry.space_group_name_H-M   'P 1'
#
loop_
_entity.id
_entity.type
_entity.pdbx_description
1 polymer ?
#
loop_
_entity_poly.entity_id
_entity_poly.type
_entity_poly.pdbx_seq_one_letter_code
_entity_poly.pdbx_strand_id
1 'polypeptide(L)' 'DGAWTPDETADFMMEHLAAGDFYILCPDNDVSRALDERRMEWAIGDIVENRPPLSRWHKDWSEPFEAFLRRHGL' A
#
# COMPACT_ATOMS: atom_id res chain seq x y z
N ASP A 1 -12.28 5.54 -13.04
CA ASP A 1 -12.10 6.77 -12.27
C ASP A 1 -11.29 6.43 -11.04
N GLY A 2 -10.08 6.97 -10.94
CA GLY A 2 -9.07 6.53 -9.97
C GLY A 2 -8.03 7.62 -9.77
N ALA A 3 -8.28 8.44 -8.76
CA ALA A 3 -7.39 9.38 -8.07
C ALA A 3 -8.29 10.38 -7.34
N TRP A 4 -7.96 10.72 -6.09
CA TRP A 4 -8.57 11.85 -5.41
C TRP A 4 -8.28 13.16 -6.13
N THR A 5 -9.22 14.09 -6.02
CA THR A 5 -8.97 15.49 -6.32
C THR A 5 -7.94 16.07 -5.33
N PRO A 6 -7.25 17.16 -5.72
CA PRO A 6 -6.35 17.85 -4.81
C PRO A 6 -7.03 18.30 -3.50
N ASP A 7 -8.29 18.74 -3.58
CA ASP A 7 -9.04 19.21 -2.41
C ASP A 7 -9.37 18.06 -1.44
N GLU A 8 -9.84 16.90 -1.93
CA GLU A 8 -10.05 15.71 -1.10
C GLU A 8 -8.76 15.26 -0.39
N THR A 9 -7.64 15.31 -1.10
CA THR A 9 -6.32 14.99 -0.53
C THR A 9 -5.92 15.97 0.57
N ALA A 10 -6.13 17.27 0.34
CA ALA A 10 -5.80 18.31 1.30
C ALA A 10 -6.65 18.23 2.56
N ASP A 11 -7.96 18.04 2.42
CA ASP A 11 -8.90 17.93 3.54
C ASP A 11 -8.55 16.72 4.43
N PHE A 12 -8.32 15.56 3.82
CA PHE A 12 -7.91 14.35 4.54
C PHE A 12 -6.56 14.53 5.25
N MET A 13 -5.59 15.17 4.59
CA MET A 13 -4.29 15.48 5.20
C MET A 13 -4.46 16.36 6.44
N MET A 14 -5.29 17.40 6.37
CA MET A 14 -5.50 18.31 7.51
C MET A 14 -6.18 17.62 8.70
N GLU A 15 -7.12 16.71 8.45
CA GLU A 15 -7.74 15.89 9.50
C GLU A 15 -6.71 15.02 10.23
N HIS A 16 -5.87 14.31 9.47
CA HIS A 16 -4.86 13.41 10.03
C HIS A 16 -3.70 14.14 10.70
N LEU A 17 -3.32 15.33 10.21
CA LEU A 17 -2.38 16.21 10.90
C LEU A 17 -2.92 16.65 12.26
N ALA A 18 -4.21 16.99 12.36
CA ALA A 18 -4.84 17.35 13.62
C ALA A 18 -4.94 16.16 14.59
N ALA A 19 -5.02 14.93 14.07
CA ALA A 19 -4.95 13.69 14.86
C ALA A 19 -3.53 13.33 15.32
N GLY A 20 -2.50 14.01 14.81
CA GLY A 20 -1.09 13.77 15.15
C GLY A 20 -0.41 12.67 14.34
N ASP A 21 -0.98 12.28 13.20
CA ASP A 21 -0.40 11.26 12.33
C ASP A 21 0.79 11.82 11.55
N PHE A 22 1.93 11.11 11.62
CA PHE A 22 3.13 11.47 10.87
C PHE A 22 3.11 10.96 9.43
N TYR A 23 2.67 9.71 9.23
CA TYR A 23 2.46 9.12 7.91
C TYR A 23 0.97 9.08 7.59
N ILE A 24 0.59 9.78 6.52
CA ILE A 24 -0.79 9.85 6.05
C ILE A 24 -0.86 9.07 4.74
N LEU A 25 -1.54 7.92 4.78
CA LEU A 25 -1.78 7.08 3.60
C LEU A 25 -3.10 7.50 2.96
N CYS A 26 -3.02 8.30 1.90
CA CYS A 26 -4.19 8.75 1.16
C CYS A 26 -4.76 7.59 0.30
N PRO A 27 -6.06 7.27 0.43
CA PRO A 27 -6.77 6.41 -0.52
C PRO A 27 -6.72 6.94 -1.96
N ASP A 28 -6.69 6.05 -2.95
CA ASP A 28 -6.79 6.40 -4.38
C ASP A 28 -8.10 5.90 -5.04
N ASN A 29 -9.00 5.31 -4.22
CA ASN A 29 -10.25 4.64 -4.61
C ASN A 29 -10.09 3.41 -5.53
N ASP A 30 -8.86 2.96 -5.84
CA ASP A 30 -8.62 1.82 -6.71
C ASP A 30 -8.53 0.50 -5.93
N VAL A 31 -7.98 0.55 -4.71
CA VAL A 31 -7.89 -0.60 -3.82
C VAL A 31 -8.27 -0.28 -2.38
N SER A 32 -8.55 -1.32 -1.60
CA SER A 32 -8.82 -1.17 -0.18
C SER A 32 -7.53 -0.78 0.57
N ARG A 33 -7.68 0.02 1.63
CA ARG A 33 -6.56 0.38 2.52
C ARG A 33 -5.79 -0.84 3.03
N ALA A 34 -6.50 -1.92 3.35
CA ALA A 34 -5.88 -3.16 3.80
C ALA A 34 -4.94 -3.76 2.74
N LEU A 35 -5.32 -3.70 1.46
CA LEU A 35 -4.49 -4.18 0.36
C LEU A 35 -3.28 -3.28 0.13
N ASP A 36 -3.43 -1.96 0.23
CA ASP A 36 -2.30 -1.03 0.12
C ASP A 36 -1.28 -1.22 1.23
N GLU A 37 -1.73 -1.33 2.48
CA GLU A 37 -0.85 -1.59 3.61
C GLU A 37 -0.05 -2.90 3.41
N ARG A 38 -0.69 -3.96 2.89
CA ARG A 38 0.01 -5.21 2.57
C ARG A 38 0.98 -5.06 1.40
N ARG A 39 0.64 -4.30 0.36
CA ARG A 39 1.56 -4.00 -0.76
C ARG A 39 2.78 -3.22 -0.30
N MET A 40 2.59 -2.26 0.62
CA MET A 40 3.68 -1.51 1.24
C MET A 40 4.57 -2.43 2.07
N GLU A 41 3.99 -3.27 2.94
CA GLU A 41 4.74 -4.24 3.75
C GLU A 41 5.57 -5.18 2.85
N TRP A 42 4.96 -5.71 1.79
CA TRP A 42 5.66 -6.55 0.81
C TRP A 42 6.83 -5.82 0.15
N ALA A 43 6.64 -4.57 -0.26
CA ALA A 43 7.67 -3.76 -0.89
C ALA A 43 8.84 -3.44 0.07
N ILE A 44 8.57 -3.22 1.36
CA ILE A 44 9.64 -3.12 2.37
C ILE A 44 10.37 -4.46 2.51
N GLY A 45 9.65 -5.58 2.43
CA GLY A 45 10.22 -6.93 2.38
C GLY A 45 11.20 -7.14 1.22
N ASP A 46 11.00 -6.50 0.07
CA ASP A 46 11.95 -6.56 -1.05
C ASP A 46 13.34 -6.07 -0.63
N ILE A 47 13.39 -4.99 0.17
CA ILE A 47 14.63 -4.42 0.68
C ILE A 47 15.23 -5.31 1.78
N VAL A 48 14.39 -5.71 2.74
CA VAL A 48 14.84 -6.46 3.93
C VAL A 48 15.39 -7.84 3.57
N GLU A 49 14.75 -8.52 2.62
CA GLU A 49 15.12 -9.89 2.22
C GLU A 49 15.97 -9.94 0.94
N ASN A 50 16.36 -8.78 0.41
CA ASN A 50 17.14 -8.66 -0.82
C ASN A 50 16.48 -9.39 -2.01
N ARG A 51 15.16 -9.18 -2.16
CA ARG A 51 14.37 -9.67 -3.32
C ARG A 51 14.54 -8.70 -4.49
N PRO A 52 14.19 -9.10 -5.73
CA PRO A 52 14.15 -8.17 -6.85
C PRO A 52 13.21 -6.99 -6.57
N PRO A 53 13.51 -5.77 -7.05
CA PRO A 53 12.62 -4.62 -6.89
C PRO A 53 11.26 -4.88 -7.55
N LEU A 54 10.18 -4.43 -6.90
CA LEU A 54 8.80 -4.66 -7.33
C LEU A 54 8.48 -6.17 -7.45
N SER A 55 8.96 -6.97 -6.49
CA SER A 55 8.92 -8.44 -6.60
C SER A 55 7.51 -9.00 -6.76
N ARG A 56 6.47 -8.27 -6.33
CA ARG A 56 5.05 -8.66 -6.55
C ARG A 56 4.69 -8.89 -8.03
N TRP A 57 5.45 -8.28 -8.96
CA TRP A 57 5.29 -8.46 -10.40
C TRP A 57 6.36 -9.34 -11.03
N HIS A 58 7.36 -9.75 -10.26
CA HIS A 58 8.43 -10.61 -10.76
C HIS A 58 7.90 -12.05 -10.90
N LYS A 59 8.23 -12.71 -12.03
CA LYS A 59 7.71 -14.05 -12.36
C LYS A 59 7.92 -15.11 -11.26
N ASP A 60 9.02 -14.99 -10.52
CA ASP A 60 9.39 -15.94 -9.46
C ASP A 60 8.82 -15.55 -8.08
N TRP A 61 8.14 -14.41 -7.96
CA TRP A 61 7.67 -13.85 -6.68
C TRP A 61 6.19 -13.45 -6.68
N SER A 62 5.50 -13.51 -7.82
CA SER A 62 4.05 -13.28 -7.91
C SER A 62 3.27 -14.30 -7.08
N GLU A 63 3.57 -15.60 -7.19
CA GLU A 63 2.88 -16.63 -6.40
C GLU A 63 3.16 -16.50 -4.88
N PRO A 64 4.40 -16.28 -4.42
CA PRO A 64 4.67 -15.90 -3.03
C PRO A 64 3.88 -14.68 -2.54
N PHE A 65 3.73 -13.63 -3.37
CA PHE A 65 2.95 -12.44 -3.04
C PHE A 65 1.46 -12.78 -2.87
N GLU A 66 0.89 -13.54 -3.81
CA GLU A 66 -0.51 -13.99 -3.73
C GLU A 66 -0.75 -14.88 -2.49
N ALA A 67 0.21 -15.75 -2.15
CA ALA A 67 0.15 -16.55 -0.93
C ALA A 67 0.25 -15.67 0.33
N PHE A 68 1.02 -14.60 0.29
CA PHE A 68 1.07 -13.61 1.36
C PHE A 68 -0.27 -12.90 1.55
N LEU A 69 -0.88 -12.38 0.48
CA LEU A 69 -2.21 -11.75 0.56
C LEU A 69 -3.28 -12.69 1.15
N ARG A 70 -3.34 -13.95 0.68
CA ARG A 70 -4.30 -14.94 1.20
C ARG A 70 -4.14 -15.20 2.70
N ARG A 71 -2.91 -15.22 3.23
CA ARG A 71 -2.67 -15.38 4.67
C ARG A 71 -3.20 -14.20 5.50
N HIS A 72 -3.35 -13.04 4.88
CA HIS A 72 -3.92 -11.83 5.49
C HIS A 72 -5.42 -11.65 5.16
N GLY A 73 -6.06 -12.63 4.52
CA GLY A 73 -7.49 -12.59 4.19
C GLY A 73 -7.83 -11.66 3.03
N LEU A 74 -6.85 -11.38 2.15
CA LEU A 74 -6.99 -10.58 0.94
C LEU A 74 -6.93 -11.45 -0.32
#